data_AF-A0A381ZN11-F1
#
_entry.id   AF-A0A381ZN11-F1
#
_cell.length_a   1.000
_cell.length_b   1.000
_cell.length_c   1.000
_cell.angle_alpha   90.00
_cell.angle_beta   90.00
_cell.angle_gamma   90.00
#
_symmetry.space_group_name_H-M   'P 1'
#
loop_
_entity.id
_entity.type
_entity.pdbx_description
1 polymer ?
#
loop_
_entity_poly.entity_id
_entity_poly.type
_entity_poly.pdbx_seq_one_letter_code
_entity_poly.pdbx_strand_id
1 'polypeptide(L)'
;MGTRFTEMGPERREFIEKQKMFLNGTTPPDGRVNVFQKRMVSLPALDANRVVWLYLTDSGNESAVHVVENDRLIIMFCAFEGSPLALRLGGHAQAIYP
;
A
#
# COMPACT_ATOMS: atom_id res chain seq x y z
N MET A 1 17.35 5.09 -11.25
CA MET A 1 16.09 5.66 -10.73
C MET A 1 14.94 4.93 -11.43
N GLY A 2 13.92 4.46 -10.72
CA GLY A 2 12.79 3.77 -11.36
C GLY A 2 11.91 4.71 -12.19
N THR A 3 11.14 4.17 -13.13
CA THR A 3 10.17 4.93 -13.91
C THR A 3 9.02 5.42 -13.04
N ARG A 4 8.66 6.70 -13.15
CA ARG A 4 7.51 7.29 -12.47
C ARG A 4 6.32 7.37 -13.41
N PHE A 5 5.15 7.04 -12.88
CA PHE A 5 3.88 7.16 -13.58
C PHE A 5 2.94 8.01 -12.72
N THR A 6 2.05 8.74 -13.36
CA THR A 6 0.98 9.48 -12.69
C THR A 6 -0.24 8.60 -12.40
N GLU A 7 -0.29 7.39 -12.97
CA GLU A 7 -1.41 6.46 -12.84
C GLU A 7 -1.05 4.97 -12.99
N MET A 8 -1.87 4.11 -12.37
CA MET A 8 -1.84 2.66 -12.52
C MET A 8 -2.54 2.26 -13.83
N GLY A 9 -1.71 2.03 -14.86
CA GLY A 9 -2.15 1.40 -16.11
C GLY A 9 -2.45 -0.09 -15.92
N PRO A 10 -3.03 -0.75 -16.94
CA PRO A 10 -3.51 -2.14 -16.85
C PRO A 10 -2.45 -3.13 -16.33
N GLU A 11 -1.23 -3.10 -16.86
CA GLU A 11 -0.14 -4.00 -16.44
C GLU A 11 0.22 -3.86 -14.95
N ARG A 12 0.20 -2.63 -14.43
CA ARG A 12 0.51 -2.35 -13.03
C ARG A 12 -0.60 -2.86 -12.11
N ARG A 13 -1.86 -2.75 -12.53
CA ARG A 13 -3.01 -3.30 -11.80
C ARG A 13 -2.97 -4.82 -11.77
N GLU A 14 -2.75 -5.45 -12.93
CA GLU A 14 -2.61 -6.90 -13.03
C GLU A 14 -1.45 -7.42 -12.16
N PHE A 15 -0.33 -6.69 -12.11
CA PHE A 15 0.76 -7.03 -11.22
C PHE A 15 0.34 -6.98 -9.74
N ILE A 16 -0.36 -5.92 -9.31
CA ILE A 16 -0.85 -5.77 -7.94
C ILE A 16 -1.81 -6.91 -7.56
N GLU A 17 -2.76 -7.25 -8.45
CA GLU A 17 -3.78 -8.28 -8.21
C GLU A 17 -3.18 -9.69 -8.01
N LYS A 18 -2.00 -9.96 -8.57
CA LYS A 18 -1.29 -11.24 -8.37
C LYS A 18 -0.58 -11.34 -7.03
N GLN A 19 -0.36 -10.22 -6.32
CA GLN A 19 0.41 -10.24 -5.08
C GLN A 19 -0.40 -10.80 -3.91
N LYS A 20 0.26 -11.57 -3.04
CA LYS A 20 -0.36 -12.15 -1.83
C LYS A 20 -0.19 -11.28 -0.59
N MET A 21 0.74 -10.33 -0.65
CA MET A 21 1.06 -9.42 0.43
C MET A 21 1.62 -8.12 -0.14
N PHE A 22 1.62 -7.08 0.70
CA PHE A 22 2.32 -5.84 0.43
C PHE A 22 2.91 -5.29 1.73
N LEU A 23 3.84 -4.36 1.60
CA LEU A 23 4.36 -3.59 2.72
C LEU A 23 3.75 -2.19 2.65
N ASN A 24 3.30 -1.64 3.76
CA ASN A 24 3.01 -0.21 3.85
C ASN A 24 4.00 0.48 4.78
N GLY A 25 4.41 1.68 4.40
CA GLY A 25 5.26 2.57 5.17
C GLY A 25 4.45 3.79 5.60
N THR A 26 4.47 4.06 6.89
CA THR A 26 3.85 5.25 7.50
C THR A 26 4.88 5.98 8.34
N THR A 27 4.68 7.27 8.53
CA THR A 27 5.51 8.06 9.44
C THR A 27 4.58 8.92 10.30
N PRO A 28 4.67 8.85 11.63
CA PRO A 28 4.01 9.84 12.47
C PRO A 28 4.64 11.23 12.23
N PRO A 29 4.02 12.31 12.72
CA PRO A 29 4.62 13.64 12.71
C PRO A 29 6.00 13.67 13.38
N ASP A 30 6.12 12.98 14.52
CA ASP A 30 7.36 12.81 15.29
C ASP A 30 7.58 11.34 15.63
N GLY A 31 8.84 10.89 15.59
CA GLY A 31 9.22 9.52 15.98
C GLY A 31 9.79 8.69 14.84
N ARG A 32 9.49 7.38 14.85
CA ARG A 32 10.09 6.41 13.92
C ARG A 32 9.15 6.10 12.76
N VAL A 33 9.74 5.94 11.57
CA VAL A 33 9.05 5.36 10.42
C VAL A 33 8.66 3.92 10.75
N ASN A 34 7.42 3.56 10.46
CA ASN A 34 6.90 2.21 10.65
C ASN A 34 6.63 1.54 9.31
N VAL A 35 6.98 0.27 9.21
CA VAL A 35 6.72 -0.58 8.04
C VAL A 35 5.94 -1.80 8.49
N PHE A 36 4.76 -2.02 7.93
CA PHE A 36 3.94 -3.19 8.23
C PHE A 36 3.80 -4.09 7.01
N GLN A 37 3.97 -5.39 7.25
CA GLN A 37 3.50 -6.42 6.33
C GLN A 37 1.99 -6.54 6.45
N LYS A 38 1.29 -6.44 5.32
CA LYS A 38 -0.15 -6.69 5.23
C LYS A 38 -0.40 -7.91 4.35
N ARG A 39 -1.22 -8.82 4.86
CA ARG A 39 -1.78 -9.91 4.05
C ARG A 39 -2.81 -9.33 3.11
N MET A 40 -2.74 -9.69 1.84
CA MET A 40 -3.72 -9.24 0.87
C MET A 40 -4.85 -10.27 0.80
N VAL A 41 -6.03 -9.93 1.33
CA VAL A 41 -7.27 -10.65 0.99
C VAL A 41 -7.98 -9.99 -0.18
N SER A 42 -7.89 -8.65 -0.29
CA SER A 42 -8.12 -7.91 -1.52
C SER A 42 -7.49 -6.50 -1.42
N LEU A 43 -6.85 -6.04 -2.49
CA LEU A 43 -6.49 -4.63 -2.70
C LEU A 43 -7.02 -4.18 -4.06
N PRO A 44 -8.36 -4.08 -4.25
CA PRO A 44 -8.89 -3.64 -5.51
C PRO A 44 -8.43 -2.21 -5.83
N ALA A 45 -7.97 -2.02 -7.06
CA ALA A 45 -7.84 -0.69 -7.64
C ALA A 45 -9.26 -0.17 -7.90
N LEU A 46 -9.70 0.82 -7.13
CA LEU A 46 -10.99 1.49 -7.33
C LEU A 46 -10.96 2.31 -8.63
N ASP A 47 -9.81 2.89 -8.96
CA ASP A 47 -9.54 3.54 -10.24
C ASP A 47 -8.02 3.58 -10.52
N ALA A 48 -7.57 4.48 -11.39
CA ALA A 48 -6.18 4.58 -11.79
C ALA A 48 -5.24 5.08 -10.69
N ASN A 49 -5.76 5.72 -9.64
CA ASN A 49 -4.98 6.35 -8.58
C ASN A 49 -5.46 6.00 -7.17
N ARG A 50 -6.48 5.16 -7.03
CA ARG A 50 -7.04 4.76 -5.75
C ARG A 50 -7.05 3.25 -5.59
N VAL A 51 -6.57 2.82 -4.44
CA VAL A 51 -6.67 1.43 -3.97
C VAL A 51 -7.35 1.44 -2.60
N VAL A 52 -8.02 0.35 -2.26
CA VAL A 52 -8.59 0.14 -0.93
C VAL A 52 -8.25 -1.26 -0.46
N TRP A 53 -7.98 -1.44 0.83
CA TRP A 53 -7.86 -2.75 1.45
C TRP A 53 -8.63 -2.77 2.76
N LEU A 54 -8.99 -3.97 3.20
CA LEU A 54 -9.60 -4.18 4.49
C LEU A 54 -8.51 -4.46 5.53
N TYR A 55 -8.61 -3.78 6.68
CA TYR A 55 -7.88 -4.18 7.88
C TYR A 55 -8.58 -5.41 8.47
N LEU A 56 -8.05 -6.60 8.17
CA LEU A 56 -8.47 -7.81 8.86
C LEU A 56 -7.82 -7.87 10.24
N THR A 57 -8.45 -8.63 11.15
CA THR A 57 -8.04 -8.80 12.56
C THR A 57 -6.61 -9.33 12.64
N ASP A 58 -5.66 -8.42 12.62
CA ASP A 58 -4.24 -8.68 12.86
C ASP A 58 -3.71 -7.55 13.75
N SER A 59 -2.68 -7.87 14.53
CA SER A 59 -2.24 -7.17 15.74
C SER A 59 -1.60 -5.79 15.53
N GLY A 60 -1.89 -5.08 14.44
CA GLY A 60 -1.16 -3.87 14.07
C GLY A 60 -1.96 -2.91 13.21
N ASN A 61 -3.01 -2.32 13.79
CA ASN A 61 -3.68 -1.16 13.20
C ASN A 61 -2.98 0.18 13.54
N GLU A 62 -1.75 0.13 14.04
CA GLU A 62 -0.90 1.31 14.22
C GLU A 62 -0.75 2.11 12.91
N SER A 63 -0.79 1.44 11.75
CA SER A 63 -0.80 2.15 10.46
C SER A 63 -2.01 3.09 10.33
N ALA A 64 -3.20 2.71 10.80
CA ALA A 64 -4.36 3.60 10.75
C ALA A 64 -4.24 4.75 11.76
N VAL A 65 -3.67 4.49 12.95
CA VAL A 65 -3.38 5.55 13.92
C VAL A 65 -2.43 6.59 13.31
N HIS A 66 -1.34 6.15 12.69
CA HIS A 66 -0.42 7.05 12.00
C HIS A 66 -1.09 7.81 10.86
N VAL A 67 -1.98 7.17 10.09
CA VAL A 67 -2.69 7.83 8.99
C VAL A 67 -3.62 8.95 9.48
N VAL A 68 -4.17 8.84 10.70
CA VAL A 68 -4.96 9.92 11.32
C VAL A 68 -4.09 11.14 11.63
N GLU A 69 -2.83 10.93 12.03
CA GLU A 69 -1.90 12.01 12.40
C GLU A 69 -1.08 12.55 11.22
N ASN A 70 -0.78 11.69 10.24
CA ASN A 70 -0.01 11.97 9.03
C ASN A 70 -0.48 11.04 7.91
N ASP A 71 -1.24 11.59 6.98
CA ASP A 71 -1.91 10.84 5.92
C ASP A 71 -0.96 10.29 4.84
N ARG A 72 0.33 10.66 4.84
CA ARG A 72 1.30 10.20 3.84
C ARG A 72 1.63 8.73 4.02
N LEU A 73 1.51 7.98 2.94
CA LEU A 73 1.73 6.54 2.94
C LEU A 73 2.41 6.06 1.65
N ILE A 74 3.27 5.05 1.78
CA ILE A 74 3.80 4.29 0.65
C ILE A 74 3.34 2.84 0.76
N ILE A 75 2.83 2.29 -0.33
CA ILE A 75 2.64 0.85 -0.50
C ILE A 75 3.73 0.31 -1.42
N MET A 76 4.34 -0.80 -1.05
CA MET A 76 5.34 -1.49 -1.85
C MET A 76 4.94 -2.94 -2.11
N PHE A 77 5.10 -3.35 -3.37
CA PHE A 77 4.93 -4.70 -3.86
C PHE A 77 6.26 -5.21 -4.39
N CYS A 78 6.56 -6.49 -4.13
CA CYS A 78 7.71 -7.20 -4.66
C CYS A 78 7.24 -8.41 -5.43
N ALA A 79 7.76 -8.61 -6.64
CA ALA A 79 7.56 -9.85 -7.38
C ALA A 79 8.23 -11.00 -6.63
N PHE A 80 7.44 -11.99 -6.23
CA PHE A 80 7.94 -13.27 -5.71
C PHE A 80 8.12 -14.32 -6.82
N GLU A 81 7.52 -14.08 -7.98
CA GLU A 81 7.55 -14.95 -9.15
C GLU A 81 7.74 -14.11 -10.42
N GLY A 82 8.34 -14.70 -11.46
CA GLY A 82 8.56 -14.04 -12.74
C GLY A 82 9.70 -13.01 -12.73
N SER A 83 9.55 -11.94 -13.51
CA SER A 83 10.56 -10.88 -13.62
C SER A 83 10.72 -10.12 -12.29
N PRO A 84 11.95 -9.73 -11.91
CA PRO A 84 12.21 -9.04 -10.65
C PRO A 84 11.68 -7.60 -10.68
N LEU A 85 10.40 -7.45 -10.36
CA LEU A 85 9.69 -6.17 -10.34
C LEU A 85 9.44 -5.70 -8.90
N ALA A 86 9.73 -4.43 -8.65
CA ALA A 86 9.29 -3.74 -7.44
C ALA A 86 8.42 -2.54 -7.84
N LEU A 87 7.18 -2.51 -7.34
CA LEU A 87 6.23 -1.43 -7.58
C LEU A 87 5.98 -0.67 -6.28
N ARG A 88 5.90 0.66 -6.37
CA ARG A 88 5.56 1.53 -5.23
C ARG A 88 4.41 2.43 -5.61
N LEU A 89 3.43 2.54 -4.72
CA LEU A 89 2.37 3.53 -4.74
C LEU A 89 2.64 4.51 -3.62
N GLY A 90 2.89 5.78 -3.95
CA GLY A 90 3.04 6.84 -2.95
C GLY A 90 1.85 7.77 -3.04
N GLY A 91 1.29 8.13 -1.88
CA GLY A 91 0.14 9.03 -1.84
C GLY A 91 -0.32 9.32 -0.42
N HIS A 92 -1.60 9.68 -0.33
CA HIS A 92 -2.29 9.95 0.92
C HIS A 92 -3.30 8.83 1.19
N ALA A 93 -3.49 8.48 2.46
CA ALA A 93 -4.41 7.45 2.91
C ALA A 93 -5.45 8.04 3.87
N GLN A 94 -6.59 7.36 3.96
CA GLN A 94 -7.64 7.68 4.91
C GLN A 94 -8.12 6.38 5.55
N ALA A 95 -8.17 6.34 6.88
CA ALA A 95 -8.80 5.25 7.61
C ALA A 95 -10.33 5.45 7.58
N ILE A 96 -11.07 4.41 7.19
CA ILE A 96 -12.53 4.40 7.17
C ILE A 96 -13.00 3.40 8.23
N TYR A 97 -13.87 3.87 9.12
CA TYR A 97 -14.50 3.09 10.18
C TYR A 97 -16.01 2.99 9.91
N PRO A 98 -16.68 1.89 10.31
CA PRO A 98 -18.13 1.76 10.22
C PRO A 98 -18.88 2.78 11.09
#